data_AF-A0A377AFU4-F1
#
_entry.id   AF-A0A377AFU4-F1
#
_cell.length_a   1.000
_cell.length_b   1.000
_cell.length_c   1.000
_cell.angle_alpha   90.00
_cell.angle_beta   90.00
_cell.angle_gamma   90.00
#
_symmetry.space_group_name_H-M   'P 1'
#
loop_
_entity.id
_entity.type
_entity.pdbx_description
1 polymer ?
#
loop_
_entity_poly.entity_id
_entity_poly.type
_entity_poly.pdbx_seq_one_letter_code
_entity_poly.pdbx_strand_id
1 'polypeptide(L)' 'MDYFASRIVLRPQEISNNPEIIRRLGVIALNVGLEFDIYGHANSTHVAGSI' A
#
# COMPACT_ATOMS: atom_id res chain seq x y z
N MET A 1 -27.68 1.56 0.76
CA MET A 1 -26.41 2.23 0.37
C MET A 1 -26.10 3.41 1.28
N ASP A 2 -27.13 4.13 1.74
CA ASP A 2 -27.01 5.33 2.58
C ASP A 2 -26.16 5.14 3.85
N TYR A 3 -26.21 3.96 4.47
CA TYR A 3 -25.42 3.66 5.67
C TYR A 3 -23.89 3.71 5.45
N PHE A 4 -23.40 3.27 4.27
CA PHE A 4 -21.97 3.22 3.97
C PHE A 4 -21.47 4.47 3.25
N ALA A 5 -22.33 5.15 2.49
CA ALA A 5 -21.97 6.29 1.66
C ALA A 5 -21.35 7.45 2.46
N SER A 6 -21.76 7.66 3.72
CA SER A 6 -21.21 8.71 4.59
C SER A 6 -19.87 8.35 5.25
N ARG A 7 -19.42 7.09 5.16
CA ARG A 7 -18.22 6.57 5.83
C ARG A 7 -17.07 6.26 4.88
N ILE A 8 -17.31 6.31 3.58
CA ILE A 8 -16.34 5.98 2.54
C ILE A 8 -16.10 7.21 1.68
N VAL A 9 -14.84 7.52 1.41
CA VAL A 9 -14.45 8.58 0.47
C VAL A 9 -13.54 8.00 -0.60
N LEU A 10 -13.91 8.20 -1.86
CA LEU A 10 -13.06 7.86 -3.00
C LEU A 10 -12.27 9.09 -3.42
N ARG A 11 -10.99 8.91 -3.73
CA ARG A 11 -10.07 9.96 -4.18
C ARG A 11 -9.28 9.46 -5.40
N PRO A 12 -8.79 10.37 -6.27
CA PRO A 12 -7.83 10.00 -7.30
C PRO A 12 -6.61 9.28 -6.72
N GLN A 13 -6.03 8.34 -7.48
CA GLN A 13 -4.90 7.53 -7.01
C GLN A 13 -3.68 8.38 -6.64
N GLU A 14 -3.47 9.51 -7.31
CA GLU A 14 -2.42 10.47 -7.01
C GLU A 14 -2.55 11.11 -5.62
N ILE A 15 -3.78 11.21 -5.08
CA ILE A 15 -4.04 11.74 -3.74
C ILE A 15 -3.99 10.59 -2.73
N SER A 16 -4.67 9.47 -3.00
CA SER A 16 -4.72 8.34 -2.05
C SER A 16 -3.35 7.71 -1.82
N ASN A 17 -2.47 7.74 -2.83
CA ASN A 17 -1.12 7.16 -2.77
C ASN A 17 -0.01 8.24 -2.68
N ASN A 18 -0.36 9.48 -2.34
CA ASN A 18 0.61 10.56 -2.23
C ASN A 18 1.59 10.30 -1.06
N PRO A 19 2.92 10.26 -1.30
CA PRO A 19 3.90 9.99 -0.25
C PRO A 19 3.90 11.00 0.90
N GLU A 20 3.67 12.28 0.60
CA GLU A 20 3.60 13.34 1.63
C GLU A 20 2.40 13.12 2.55
N ILE A 21 1.23 12.80 1.98
CA ILE A 21 0.00 12.57 2.74
C ILE A 21 0.13 11.32 3.61
N ILE A 22 0.62 10.21 3.04
CA ILE A 22 0.84 8.95 3.76
C ILE A 22 1.75 9.18 4.96
N ARG A 23 2.86 9.91 4.78
CA ARG A 23 3.81 10.24 5.85
C ARG A 23 3.21 11.16 6.90
N ARG A 24 2.47 12.20 6.50
CA ARG A 24 1.83 13.16 7.41
C ARG A 24 0.77 12.53 8.30
N LEU A 25 0.03 11.54 7.79
CA LEU A 25 -0.99 10.81 8.53
C LEU A 25 -0.42 9.65 9.36
N GLY A 26 0.85 9.27 9.16
CA GLY A 26 1.47 8.16 9.88
C GLY A 26 0.79 6.81 9.57
N VAL A 27 0.45 6.57 8.31
CA VAL A 27 -0.27 5.34 7.89
C VAL A 27 0.57 4.10 8.19
N ILE A 28 -0.04 3.09 8.81
CA ILE A 28 0.53 1.75 8.93
C ILE A 28 0.25 0.99 7.64
N ALA A 29 1.29 0.74 6.85
CA ALA A 29 1.16 0.01 5.58
C ALA A 29 1.33 -1.50 5.81
N LEU A 30 0.32 -2.27 5.42
CA LEU A 30 0.35 -3.74 5.41
C LEU A 30 0.35 -4.23 3.97
N ASN A 31 1.47 -4.76 3.50
CA ASN A 31 1.64 -5.26 2.14
C ASN A 31 2.10 -6.73 2.15
N VAL A 32 1.67 -7.49 1.15
CA VAL A 32 2.11 -8.88 0.95
C VAL A 32 3.43 -8.87 0.16
N GLY A 33 4.44 -9.60 0.63
CA GLY A 33 5.66 -9.88 -0.12
C GLY A 33 5.67 -11.32 -0.62
N LEU A 34 6.31 -11.53 -1.77
CA LEU A 34 6.52 -12.85 -2.38
C LEU A 34 7.67 -13.59 -1.67
N GLU A 35 8.78 -12.89 -1.46
CA GLU A 35 9.98 -13.41 -0.79
C GLU A 35 10.69 -12.29 -0.01
N PHE A 36 11.44 -12.68 1.02
CA PHE A 36 12.20 -11.79 1.89
C PHE A 36 13.57 -12.39 2.17
N ASP A 37 14.59 -11.55 2.28
CA ASP A 37 15.92 -11.97 2.72
C ASP A 37 16.14 -11.72 4.23
N ILE A 38 17.25 -12.23 4.75
CA ILE A 38 17.64 -12.08 6.17
C ILE A 38 18.02 -10.63 6.55
N TYR A 39 18.20 -9.75 5.57
CA TYR A 39 18.53 -8.34 5.78
C TYR A 39 17.28 -7.44 5.73
N GLY A 40 16.12 -7.99 5.39
CA GLY A 40 14.83 -7.29 5.37
C GLY A 40 14.47 -6.67 4.03
N HIS A 41 15.14 -7.03 2.93
CA HIS A 41 14.66 -6.65 1.60
C HIS A 41 13.44 -7.51 1.23
N ALA A 42 12.46 -6.87 0.59
CA ALA A 42 11.22 -7.50 0.16
C ALA A 42 11.09 -7.43 -1.36
N ASN A 43 10.70 -8.55 -1.98
CA ASN A 43 10.29 -8.61 -3.38
C ASN A 43 8.82 -9.03 -3.42
N SER A 44 8.00 -8.32 -4.20
CA SER A 44 6.56 -8.57 -4.35
C SER A 44 6.17 -8.90 -5.79
N THR A 45 7.13 -9.22 -6.66
CA THR A 45 6.92 -9.26 -8.11
C THR A 45 7.51 -10.49 -8.82
N HIS A 46 8.80 -10.75 -8.66
CA HIS A 46 9.53 -11.71 -9.51
C HIS A 46 9.87 -12.98 -8.73
N VAL A 47 9.52 -14.16 -9.24
CA VAL A 47 9.88 -15.43 -8.60
C VAL A 47 11.37 -15.69 -8.83
N ALA A 48 12.17 -15.71 -7.76
CA ALA A 48 13.62 -15.89 -7.85
C ALA A 48 14.31 -14.94 -8.86
N GLY A 49 13.82 -13.70 -8.95
CA GLY A 49 14.34 -12.67 -9.87
C GLY A 49 14.02 -12.88 -11.35
N SER A 50 13.25 -13.91 -11.70
CA SER A 50 12.72 -14.13 -13.04
C SER A 50 11.26 -13.67 -13.10
N ILE A 51 10.84 -13.17 -14.27
CA ILE A 51 9.49 -12.60 -14.53
C ILE A 51 8.38 -13.39 -13.86
#